data_AF-A0A1V4YIF1-F1
#
_entry.id   AF-A0A1V4YIF1-F1
#
_cell.length_a   1.000
_cell.length_b   1.000
_cell.length_c   1.000
_cell.angle_alpha   90.00
_cell.angle_beta   90.00
_cell.angle_gamma   90.00
#
_symmetry.space_group_name_H-M   'P 1'
#
loop_
_entity.id
_entity.type
_entity.pdbx_description
1 polymer ?
#
loop_
_entity_poly.entity_id
_entity_poly.type
_entity_poly.pdbx_seq_one_letter_code
_entity_poly.pdbx_strand_id
1 'polypeptide(L)'
;MEFYNVDIMTRVMISLLLISAIYLCGCIEKEEEEIPVFTDPGYPNTYFAHPVLGWHLNKTAHIYETQGEPAAFLYYTSDPLLSTRDGNLRLRVRTLENDPVNLETLRGLGIDILTVSADGTIIVCYAPISSLQDLGTLDFVKDVSSEKQE
;
A
#
# COMPACT_ATOMS: atom_id res chain seq x y z
N MET A 1 -67.84 17.87 -11.73
CA MET A 1 -67.19 17.98 -10.40
C MET A 1 -66.03 16.99 -10.37
N GLU A 2 -64.96 17.27 -11.15
CA GLU A 2 -63.87 16.29 -11.39
C GLU A 2 -62.47 16.90 -11.21
N PHE A 3 -62.37 18.13 -10.70
CA PHE A 3 -61.08 18.81 -10.54
C PHE A 3 -60.39 18.59 -9.18
N TYR A 4 -61.04 17.91 -8.23
CA TYR A 4 -60.47 17.70 -6.88
C TYR A 4 -59.67 16.40 -6.70
N ASN A 5 -59.87 15.39 -7.55
CA ASN A 5 -59.22 14.08 -7.39
C ASN A 5 -57.79 14.01 -7.97
N VAL A 6 -57.49 14.83 -8.98
CA VAL A 6 -56.16 14.82 -9.63
C VAL A 6 -55.07 15.38 -8.69
N ASP A 7 -55.40 16.37 -7.87
CA ASP A 7 -54.45 16.97 -6.91
C ASP A 7 -54.07 15.98 -5.79
N ILE A 8 -55.02 15.17 -5.33
CA ILE A 8 -54.80 14.18 -4.27
C ILE A 8 -53.94 13.02 -4.77
N MET A 9 -54.27 12.43 -5.93
CA MET A 9 -53.46 11.35 -6.51
C MET A 9 -52.02 11.78 -6.80
N THR A 10 -51.83 13.01 -7.27
CA THR A 10 -50.49 13.54 -7.57
C THR A 10 -49.67 13.72 -6.30
N ARG A 11 -50.26 14.25 -5.22
CA ARG A 11 -49.59 14.37 -3.91
C ARG A 11 -49.25 13.01 -3.29
N VAL A 12 -50.14 12.03 -3.42
CA VAL A 12 -49.89 10.65 -2.95
C VAL A 12 -48.74 10.00 -3.71
N MET A 13 -48.68 10.16 -5.04
CA MET A 13 -47.57 9.65 -5.85
C MET A 13 -46.23 10.30 -5.50
N ILE A 14 -46.20 11.62 -5.31
CA ILE A 14 -44.99 12.34 -4.88
C ILE A 14 -44.52 11.84 -3.50
N SER A 15 -45.47 11.59 -2.59
CA SER A 15 -45.16 11.10 -1.24
C SER A 15 -44.58 9.68 -1.26
N LEU A 16 -45.12 8.79 -2.10
CA LEU A 16 -44.60 7.44 -2.29
C LEU A 16 -43.21 7.43 -2.94
N LEU A 17 -42.99 8.30 -3.92
CA LEU A 17 -41.67 8.49 -4.54
C LEU A 17 -40.63 8.96 -3.52
N LEU A 18 -40.97 9.93 -2.67
CA LEU A 18 -40.08 10.42 -1.62
C LEU A 18 -39.76 9.34 -0.57
N ILE A 19 -40.76 8.54 -0.15
CA ILE A 19 -40.54 7.44 0.78
C ILE A 19 -39.62 6.37 0.17
N SER A 20 -39.80 6.05 -1.11
CA SER A 20 -38.93 5.11 -1.83
C SER A 20 -37.50 5.64 -1.98
N ALA A 21 -37.32 6.95 -2.22
CA ALA A 21 -36.01 7.58 -2.29
C ALA A 21 -35.30 7.61 -0.93
N ILE A 22 -36.04 7.79 0.17
CA ILE A 22 -35.48 7.71 1.53
C ILE A 22 -35.09 6.26 1.86
N TYR A 23 -35.88 5.27 1.45
CA TYR A 23 -35.52 3.86 1.60
C TYR A 23 -34.26 3.49 0.80
N LEU A 24 -34.16 3.94 -0.46
CA LEU A 24 -32.97 3.77 -1.29
C LEU A 24 -31.73 4.51 -0.73
N CYS A 25 -31.92 5.68 -0.13
CA CYS A 25 -30.83 6.46 0.49
C CYS A 25 -30.43 5.90 1.87
N GLY A 26 -31.35 5.25 2.59
CA GLY A 26 -31.09 4.59 3.88
C GLY A 26 -30.47 3.20 3.76
N CYS A 27 -30.50 2.59 2.57
CA CYS A 27 -29.81 1.34 2.23
C CYS A 27 -28.38 1.55 1.70
N ILE A 28 -27.76 2.71 1.97
CA ILE A 28 -26.30 2.79 1.94
C ILE A 28 -25.83 1.98 3.14
N GLU A 29 -25.68 0.66 2.93
CA GLU A 29 -24.82 -0.16 3.77
C GLU A 29 -23.51 0.60 3.86
N LYS A 30 -23.24 1.18 5.03
CA LYS A 30 -21.87 1.46 5.40
C LYS A 30 -21.21 0.10 5.38
N GLU A 31 -20.45 -0.19 4.32
CA GLU A 31 -19.32 -1.09 4.45
C GLU A 31 -18.57 -0.56 5.68
N GLU A 32 -18.68 -1.27 6.80
CA GLU A 32 -17.75 -1.07 7.90
C GLU A 32 -16.39 -1.34 7.27
N GLU A 33 -15.67 -0.28 6.90
CA GLU A 33 -14.27 -0.38 6.52
C GLU A 33 -13.59 -1.11 7.68
N GLU A 34 -13.31 -2.40 7.49
CA GLU A 34 -12.51 -3.17 8.43
C GLU A 34 -11.22 -2.39 8.60
N ILE A 35 -11.06 -1.77 9.78
CA ILE A 35 -9.83 -1.07 10.11
C ILE A 35 -8.74 -2.13 10.01
N PRO A 36 -7.78 -2.00 9.09
CA PRO A 36 -6.80 -3.04 8.90
C PRO A 36 -6.04 -3.23 10.21
N VAL A 37 -6.18 -4.42 10.81
CA VAL A 37 -5.52 -4.75 12.08
C VAL A 37 -4.25 -5.51 11.76
N PHE A 38 -3.10 -4.93 12.10
CA PHE A 38 -1.85 -5.66 12.13
C PHE A 38 -1.81 -6.59 13.35
N THR A 39 -1.53 -7.86 13.13
CA THR A 39 -1.22 -8.81 14.21
C THR A 39 0.26 -9.17 14.19
N ASP A 40 0.96 -8.94 15.31
CA ASP A 40 2.37 -9.34 15.40
C ASP A 40 2.45 -10.87 15.46
N PRO A 41 3.11 -11.53 14.50
CA PRO A 41 3.18 -12.98 14.47
C PRO A 41 4.02 -13.59 15.63
N GLY A 42 4.68 -12.78 16.46
CA GLY A 42 5.36 -13.25 17.68
C GLY A 42 6.70 -13.97 17.44
N TYR A 43 7.27 -13.85 16.23
CA TYR A 43 8.58 -14.43 15.90
C TYR A 43 9.74 -13.73 16.62
N PRO A 44 10.82 -14.45 16.96
CA PRO A 44 12.02 -13.84 17.54
C PRO A 44 12.70 -12.88 16.54
N ASN A 45 13.38 -11.86 17.07
CA ASN A 45 13.99 -10.78 16.28
C ASN A 45 15.07 -11.24 15.28
N THR A 46 15.58 -12.47 15.34
CA THR A 46 16.55 -12.98 14.35
C THR A 46 15.90 -13.72 13.19
N TYR A 47 14.62 -14.10 13.29
CA TYR A 47 13.94 -14.95 12.33
C TYR A 47 13.87 -14.34 10.92
N PHE A 48 13.69 -13.03 10.82
CA PHE A 48 13.55 -12.33 9.53
C PHE A 48 14.85 -11.69 9.04
N ALA A 49 16.02 -12.01 9.62
CA ALA A 49 17.28 -11.41 9.17
C ALA A 49 17.62 -11.85 7.73
N HIS A 50 17.33 -10.99 6.75
CA HIS A 50 17.68 -11.20 5.34
C HIS A 50 19.00 -10.49 5.01
N PRO A 51 19.92 -11.11 4.26
CA PRO A 51 21.22 -10.51 3.94
C PRO A 51 21.12 -9.20 3.14
N VAL A 52 20.07 -9.05 2.34
CA VAL A 52 19.86 -7.87 1.47
C VAL A 52 18.82 -6.91 2.03
N LEU A 53 17.74 -7.40 2.65
CA LEU A 53 16.60 -6.57 3.08
C LEU A 53 16.69 -6.19 4.57
N GLY A 54 17.67 -6.75 5.28
CA GLY A 54 17.71 -6.68 6.73
C GLY A 54 16.48 -7.32 7.37
N TRP A 55 16.25 -6.98 8.64
CA TRP A 55 15.14 -7.55 9.41
C TRP A 55 13.80 -6.87 9.11
N HIS A 56 13.78 -5.53 9.11
CA HIS A 56 12.53 -4.76 9.04
C HIS A 56 11.80 -4.96 7.71
N LEU A 57 12.49 -4.79 6.58
CA LEU A 57 11.85 -4.90 5.27
C LEU A 57 11.43 -6.35 4.97
N ASN A 58 12.23 -7.32 5.39
CA ASN A 58 11.87 -8.72 5.21
C ASN A 58 10.67 -9.13 6.08
N LYS A 59 10.56 -8.63 7.32
CA LYS A 59 9.35 -8.80 8.14
C LYS A 59 8.14 -8.12 7.49
N THR A 60 8.29 -6.93 6.91
CA THR A 60 7.22 -6.27 6.14
C THR A 60 6.76 -7.12 4.97
N ALA A 61 7.69 -7.69 4.19
CA ALA A 61 7.37 -8.57 3.06
C ALA A 61 6.60 -9.82 3.51
N HIS A 62 7.00 -10.44 4.62
CA HIS A 62 6.29 -11.58 5.19
C HIS A 62 4.87 -11.23 5.67
N ILE A 63 4.70 -10.07 6.31
CA ILE A 63 3.37 -9.60 6.73
C ILE A 63 2.49 -9.36 5.51
N TYR A 64 3.05 -8.84 4.42
CA TYR A 64 2.31 -8.67 3.16
C TYR A 64 1.78 -10.01 2.64
N GLU A 65 2.63 -11.05 2.60
CA GLU A 65 2.22 -12.38 2.14
C GLU A 65 1.16 -13.04 3.02
N THR A 66 1.17 -12.77 4.32
CA THR A 66 0.33 -13.48 5.30
C THR A 66 -0.93 -12.72 5.71
N GLN A 67 -0.89 -11.39 5.71
CA GLN A 67 -1.95 -10.50 6.22
C GLN A 67 -2.34 -9.41 5.20
N GLY A 68 -1.66 -9.32 4.06
CA GLY A 68 -1.96 -8.37 3.00
C GLY A 68 -1.28 -7.01 3.16
N GLU A 69 -1.45 -6.19 2.13
CA GLU A 69 -0.85 -4.85 2.00
C GLU A 69 -1.19 -3.89 3.16
N PRO A 70 -2.45 -3.79 3.63
CA PRO A 70 -2.77 -2.84 4.70
C PRO A 70 -2.02 -3.13 6.01
N ALA A 71 -1.90 -4.41 6.39
CA ALA A 71 -1.18 -4.81 7.59
C ALA A 71 0.33 -4.57 7.46
N ALA A 72 0.91 -4.86 6.30
CA ALA A 72 2.32 -4.63 6.03
C ALA A 72 2.67 -3.14 6.03
N PHE A 73 1.79 -2.31 5.42
CA PHE A 73 1.93 -0.86 5.40
C PHE A 73 1.87 -0.28 6.82
N LEU A 74 0.91 -0.71 7.64
CA LEU A 74 0.81 -0.30 9.05
C LEU A 74 2.06 -0.69 9.84
N TYR A 75 2.54 -1.93 9.68
CA TYR A 75 3.77 -2.36 10.34
C TYR A 75 4.97 -1.49 9.94
N TYR A 76 5.17 -1.23 8.65
CA TYR A 76 6.27 -0.41 8.17
C TYR A 76 6.17 1.04 8.69
N THR A 77 5.00 1.66 8.55
CA THR A 77 4.77 3.06 8.98
C THR A 77 4.66 3.27 10.49
N SER A 78 4.76 2.20 11.30
CA SER A 78 4.82 2.33 12.75
C SER A 78 6.06 3.07 13.26
N ASP A 79 7.15 3.11 12.48
CA ASP A 79 8.29 4.01 12.72
C ASP A 79 8.03 5.37 12.03
N PRO A 80 7.85 6.47 12.78
CA PRO A 80 7.50 7.78 12.22
C PRO A 80 8.60 8.41 11.37
N LEU A 81 9.82 7.86 11.39
CA LEU A 81 10.94 8.34 10.57
C LEU A 81 10.92 7.76 9.16
N LEU A 82 10.02 6.81 8.88
CA LEU A 82 9.92 6.16 7.59
C LEU A 82 9.00 6.95 6.65
N SER A 83 9.46 7.14 5.42
CA SER A 83 8.74 7.89 4.39
C SER A 83 8.04 6.94 3.42
N THR A 84 6.81 7.29 3.06
CA THR A 84 5.98 6.57 2.09
C THR A 84 5.32 7.55 1.12
N ARG A 85 4.92 7.07 -0.06
CA ARG A 85 4.13 7.83 -1.04
C ARG A 85 3.19 6.89 -1.78
N ASP A 86 1.90 7.18 -1.74
CA ASP A 86 0.86 6.40 -2.43
C ASP A 86 0.95 4.88 -2.17
N GLY A 87 1.14 4.49 -0.90
CA GLY A 87 1.30 3.09 -0.50
C GLY A 87 2.71 2.50 -0.69
N ASN A 88 3.58 3.18 -1.45
CA ASN A 88 4.93 2.71 -1.70
C ASN A 88 5.93 3.16 -0.63
N LEU A 89 6.92 2.31 -0.37
CA LEU A 89 7.97 2.54 0.63
C LEU A 89 9.12 3.32 0.01
N ARG A 90 9.59 4.37 0.69
CA ARG A 90 10.81 5.07 0.26
C ARG A 90 12.03 4.29 0.73
N LEU A 91 12.82 3.79 -0.22
CA LEU A 91 13.97 2.94 0.02
C LEU A 91 15.25 3.50 -0.62
N ARG A 92 16.38 3.06 -0.08
CA ARG A 92 17.70 3.19 -0.66
C ARG A 92 18.19 1.79 -1.05
N VAL A 93 18.42 1.58 -2.34
CA VAL A 93 18.94 0.34 -2.90
C VAL A 93 20.40 0.56 -3.26
N ARG A 94 21.29 -0.30 -2.74
CA ARG A 94 22.70 -0.34 -3.13
C ARG A 94 22.93 -1.46 -4.12
N THR A 95 23.54 -1.16 -5.26
CA THR A 95 23.89 -2.12 -6.31
C THR A 95 25.38 -2.44 -6.31
N LEU A 96 25.76 -3.57 -6.94
CA LEU A 96 27.15 -3.97 -7.15
C LEU A 96 27.83 -3.15 -8.26
N GLU A 97 27.08 -2.75 -9.27
CA GLU A 97 27.59 -2.07 -10.45
C GLU A 97 26.58 -1.06 -11.01
N ASN A 98 27.11 -0.12 -11.78
CA ASN A 98 26.34 0.85 -12.54
C ASN A 98 26.05 0.29 -13.95
N ASP A 99 25.03 -0.55 -14.03
CA ASP A 99 24.51 -1.08 -15.29
C ASP A 99 23.09 -0.52 -15.55
N PRO A 100 22.83 0.14 -16.70
CA PRO A 100 21.49 0.55 -17.09
C PRO A 100 20.43 -0.56 -17.06
N VAL A 101 20.81 -1.83 -17.30
CA VAL A 101 19.90 -2.98 -17.24
C VAL A 101 19.35 -3.21 -15.83
N ASN A 102 20.13 -2.88 -14.80
CA ASN A 102 19.70 -2.97 -13.40
C ASN A 102 18.55 -1.99 -13.14
N LEU A 103 18.62 -0.77 -13.71
CA LEU A 103 17.54 0.22 -13.56
C LEU A 103 16.25 -0.22 -14.26
N GLU A 104 16.35 -0.81 -15.45
CA GLU A 104 15.19 -1.37 -16.15
C GLU A 104 14.57 -2.54 -15.38
N THR A 105 15.40 -3.38 -14.77
CA THR A 105 14.93 -4.50 -13.93
C THR A 105 14.14 -3.98 -12.72
N LEU A 106 14.67 -2.96 -12.02
CA LEU A 106 13.96 -2.33 -10.90
C LEU A 106 12.63 -1.71 -11.35
N ARG A 107 12.61 -0.99 -12.47
CA ARG A 107 11.37 -0.44 -13.04
C ARG A 107 10.36 -1.54 -13.41
N GLY A 108 10.84 -2.68 -13.87
CA GLY A 108 10.03 -3.87 -14.14
C GLY A 108 9.29 -4.41 -12.92
N LEU A 109 9.82 -4.17 -11.71
CA LEU A 109 9.16 -4.48 -10.44
C LEU A 109 8.16 -3.39 -9.98
N GLY A 110 7.94 -2.35 -10.79
CA GLY A 110 7.09 -1.22 -10.43
C GLY A 110 7.78 -0.21 -9.49
N ILE A 111 9.11 -0.28 -9.35
CA ILE A 111 9.88 0.64 -8.51
C ILE A 111 10.05 1.98 -9.23
N ASP A 112 9.62 3.06 -8.60
CA ASP A 112 9.79 4.43 -9.09
C ASP A 112 11.13 5.01 -8.64
N ILE A 113 12.03 5.24 -9.59
CA ILE A 113 13.38 5.73 -9.32
C ILE A 113 13.37 7.26 -9.19
N LEU A 114 13.79 7.75 -8.02
CA LEU A 114 13.87 9.19 -7.73
C LEU A 114 15.22 9.77 -8.13
N THR A 115 16.29 9.15 -7.64
CA THR A 115 17.65 9.65 -7.81
C THR A 115 18.62 8.47 -7.88
N VAL A 116 19.66 8.62 -8.69
CA VAL A 116 20.81 7.71 -8.75
C VAL A 116 22.05 8.51 -8.37
N SER A 117 22.92 7.95 -7.54
CA SER A 117 24.20 8.57 -7.17
C SER A 117 25.12 8.73 -8.38
N ALA A 118 26.11 9.62 -8.28
CA ALA A 118 27.03 9.91 -9.37
C ALA A 118 27.86 8.69 -9.83
N ASP A 119 28.16 7.78 -8.90
CA ASP A 119 28.84 6.51 -9.18
C ASP A 119 27.88 5.40 -9.66
N GLY A 120 26.57 5.65 -9.63
CA GLY A 120 25.53 4.72 -10.09
C GLY A 120 25.20 3.57 -9.14
N THR A 121 25.81 3.52 -7.96
CA THR A 121 25.68 2.36 -7.05
C THR A 121 24.60 2.53 -5.98
N ILE A 122 24.07 3.75 -5.80
CA ILE A 122 23.03 4.05 -4.83
C ILE A 122 21.81 4.61 -5.57
N ILE A 123 20.68 3.96 -5.38
CA ILE A 123 19.40 4.32 -5.98
C ILE A 123 18.44 4.65 -4.86
N VAL A 124 17.85 5.84 -4.91
CA VAL A 124 16.74 6.23 -4.02
C VAL A 124 15.45 6.10 -4.81
N CYS A 125 14.48 5.39 -4.26
CA CYS A 125 13.27 5.02 -4.99
C CYS A 125 12.04 4.90 -4.07
N TYR A 126 10.86 4.84 -4.68
CA TYR A 126 9.66 4.30 -4.06
C TYR A 126 9.41 2.88 -4.59
N ALA A 127 9.34 1.90 -3.69
CA ALA A 127 9.09 0.51 -4.03
C ALA A 127 7.73 0.06 -3.47
N PRO A 128 6.91 -0.66 -4.27
CA PRO A 128 5.70 -1.28 -3.75
C PRO A 128 6.06 -2.40 -2.78
N ILE A 129 5.25 -2.59 -1.73
CA ILE A 129 5.49 -3.62 -0.71
C ILE A 129 5.55 -5.02 -1.35
N SER A 130 4.75 -5.25 -2.39
CA SER A 130 4.71 -6.50 -3.16
C SER A 130 6.04 -6.86 -3.83
N SER A 131 6.90 -5.88 -4.12
CA SER A 131 8.19 -6.09 -4.80
C SER A 131 9.34 -6.44 -3.85
N LEU A 132 9.14 -6.38 -2.52
CA LEU A 132 10.25 -6.49 -1.56
C LEU A 132 10.97 -7.83 -1.63
N GLN A 133 10.23 -8.94 -1.76
CA GLN A 133 10.83 -10.28 -1.92
C GLN A 133 11.69 -10.34 -3.17
N ASP A 134 11.12 -9.97 -4.32
CA ASP A 134 11.82 -10.01 -5.61
C ASP A 134 13.08 -9.15 -5.56
N LEU A 135 12.99 -7.94 -5.00
CA LEU A 135 14.12 -7.04 -4.79
C LEU A 135 15.24 -7.70 -3.96
N GLY A 136 14.89 -8.50 -2.96
CA GLY A 136 15.85 -9.25 -2.14
C GLY A 136 16.55 -10.41 -2.87
N THR A 137 16.01 -10.86 -4.00
CA THR A 137 16.57 -11.98 -4.80
C THR A 137 17.46 -11.53 -5.95
N LEU A 138 17.46 -10.24 -6.29
CA LEU A 138 18.28 -9.68 -7.37
C LEU A 138 19.77 -9.77 -7.00
N ASP A 139 20.54 -10.43 -7.86
CA ASP A 139 21.96 -10.70 -7.67
C ASP A 139 22.84 -9.44 -7.63
N PHE A 140 22.44 -8.41 -8.38
CA PHE A 140 23.13 -7.12 -8.40
C PHE A 140 22.78 -6.24 -7.19
N VAL A 141 21.78 -6.59 -6.38
CA VAL A 141 21.37 -5.82 -5.20
C VAL A 141 22.14 -6.31 -3.98
N LYS A 142 22.94 -5.40 -3.39
CA LYS A 142 23.79 -5.71 -2.25
C LYS A 142 23.08 -5.51 -0.91
N ASP A 143 22.31 -4.45 -0.82
CA ASP A 143 21.67 -4.01 0.42
C ASP A 143 20.51 -3.07 0.09
N VAL A 144 19.44 -3.17 0.87
CA VAL A 144 18.26 -2.33 0.79
C VAL A 144 17.95 -1.83 2.19
N SER A 145 17.95 -0.51 2.34
CA SER A 145 17.62 0.12 3.60
C SER A 145 16.45 1.08 3.42
N SER A 146 15.66 1.23 4.47
CA SER A 146 14.85 2.42 4.61
C SER A 146 15.75 3.66 4.74
N GLU A 147 15.24 4.85 4.44
CA GLU A 147 16.05 6.09 4.44
C GLU A 147 16.53 6.54 5.84
N LYS A 148 16.32 5.72 6.87
CA LYS A 148 16.88 5.91 8.20
C LYS A 148 18.40 6.01 8.05
N GLN A 149 18.95 7.20 8.26
CA GLN A 149 20.37 7.35 8.52
C GLN A 149 20.63 6.75 9.89
N GLU A 150 21.35 5.63 9.93
CA GLU A 150 22.16 5.28 11.10
C GLU A 150 23.35 6.24 11.21
#